data_AF-A0A9Y6LYD2-F1
#
_entry.id   AF-A0A9Y6LYD2-F1
#
_cell.length_a   1.000
_cell.length_b   1.000
_cell.length_c   1.000
_cell.angle_alpha   90.00
_cell.angle_beta   90.00
_cell.angle_gamma   90.00
#
_symmetry.space_group_name_H-M   'P 1'
#
loop_
_entity.id
_entity.type
_entity.pdbx_description
1 polymer ?
#
loop_
_entity_poly.entity_id
_entity_poly.type
_entity_poly.pdbx_seq_one_letter_code
_entity_poly.pdbx_strand_id
1 'polypeptide(L)'
;MVHMYQNGSDQLREQHQVYRDRTKMNEDLLKTGDLSLTLKHPTDCDGGAFICEVWRNGDIFRAKPLLLKPKVCQVEVEEGVESVQLPFKTTQNLPEDATVVWKDQINNKVHVDRTKMNEDLLKTGDLSLTLKYPTDWDNWTYTCTVYSREGNILLKKQVQLTVRDIVELALLILSSFLHYLEKLQQDPHQKDGGWIFEERQRTDTAASA
;
A
#
# COMPACT_ATOMS: atom_id res chain seq x y z
N MET A 1 4.25 -11.85 16.30
CA MET A 1 3.08 -11.97 17.18
C MET A 1 2.45 -10.61 17.41
N VAL A 2 1.12 -10.48 17.27
CA VAL A 2 0.40 -9.21 17.51
C VAL A 2 0.22 -8.96 19.01
N HIS A 3 -0.30 -9.97 19.70
CA HIS A 3 -0.48 -9.98 21.14
C HIS A 3 -0.32 -11.41 21.63
N MET A 4 0.28 -11.59 22.81
CA MET A 4 0.39 -12.90 23.43
C MET A 4 0.06 -12.79 24.92
N TYR A 5 -0.86 -13.64 25.35
CA TYR A 5 -1.32 -13.75 26.72
C TYR A 5 -1.05 -15.17 27.21
N GLN A 6 -0.22 -15.32 28.24
CA GLN A 6 0.18 -16.62 28.76
C GLN A 6 0.28 -16.55 30.28
N ASN A 7 -0.16 -17.62 30.96
CA ASN A 7 -0.08 -17.76 32.41
C ASN A 7 -0.69 -16.56 33.18
N GLY A 8 -1.76 -15.98 32.65
CA GLY A 8 -2.44 -14.84 33.28
C GLY A 8 -1.77 -13.48 33.08
N SER A 9 -0.86 -13.34 32.11
CA SER A 9 -0.15 -12.08 31.86
C SER A 9 0.25 -11.86 30.41
N ASP A 10 0.36 -10.58 30.02
CA ASP A 10 0.84 -10.13 28.71
C ASP A 10 2.33 -10.42 28.52
N GLN A 11 2.69 -11.07 27.41
CA GLN A 11 4.07 -11.40 27.06
C GLN A 11 4.65 -10.37 26.09
N LEU A 12 5.03 -9.20 26.61
CA LEU A 12 5.53 -8.07 25.79
C LEU A 12 6.78 -8.38 24.96
N ARG A 13 7.65 -9.29 25.44
CA ARG A 13 8.90 -9.64 24.74
C ARG A 13 8.65 -10.25 23.37
N GLU A 14 7.63 -11.08 23.28
CA GLU A 14 7.28 -11.88 22.11
C GLU A 14 6.41 -11.09 21.11
N GLN A 15 5.83 -9.97 21.56
CA GLN A 15 5.08 -9.07 20.71
C GLN A 15 5.99 -8.33 19.74
N HIS A 16 5.52 -8.22 18.50
CA HIS A 16 6.17 -7.40 17.49
C HIS A 16 6.16 -5.93 17.92
N GLN A 17 7.26 -5.23 17.71
CA GLN A 17 7.47 -3.86 18.22
C GLN A 17 6.37 -2.87 17.80
N VAL A 18 5.75 -3.08 16.64
CA VAL A 18 4.65 -2.22 16.12
C VAL A 18 3.36 -2.36 16.93
N TYR A 19 3.16 -3.46 17.65
CA TYR A 19 1.93 -3.74 18.41
C TYR A 19 2.12 -3.65 19.93
N ARG A 20 3.37 -3.53 20.40
CA ARG A 20 3.67 -3.27 21.81
C ARG A 20 2.94 -2.00 22.26
N ASP A 21 2.34 -2.07 23.45
CA ASP A 21 1.56 -1.01 24.10
C ASP A 21 0.28 -0.55 23.37
N ARG A 22 0.13 -0.94 22.10
CA ARG A 22 -1.06 -0.71 21.28
C ARG A 22 -2.10 -1.81 21.42
N THR A 23 -1.78 -2.95 22.01
CA THR A 23 -2.74 -4.06 22.15
C THR A 23 -3.18 -4.23 23.59
N LYS A 24 -4.45 -4.54 23.81
CA LYS A 24 -5.01 -4.84 25.14
C LYS A 24 -6.09 -5.92 25.03
N MET A 25 -6.04 -6.91 25.90
CA MET A 25 -7.14 -7.87 26.11
C MET A 25 -7.80 -7.63 27.47
N ASN A 26 -8.95 -8.26 27.69
CA ASN A 26 -9.60 -8.28 28.99
C ASN A 26 -8.77 -9.12 29.99
N GLU A 27 -8.47 -8.60 31.18
CA GLU A 27 -7.68 -9.34 32.19
C GLU A 27 -8.40 -10.60 32.68
N ASP A 28 -9.73 -10.56 32.76
CA ASP A 28 -10.57 -11.68 33.17
C ASP A 28 -10.98 -12.59 31.99
N LEU A 29 -10.22 -12.59 30.89
CA LEU A 29 -10.53 -13.35 29.66
C LEU A 29 -10.76 -14.86 29.91
N LEU A 30 -10.05 -15.46 30.88
CA LEU A 30 -10.22 -16.87 31.22
C LEU A 30 -11.50 -17.17 32.02
N LYS A 31 -12.02 -16.17 32.76
CA LYS A 31 -13.27 -16.30 33.52
C LYS A 31 -14.48 -15.98 32.67
N THR A 32 -14.37 -14.95 31.85
CA THR A 32 -15.46 -14.42 31.01
C THR A 32 -15.59 -15.14 29.68
N GLY A 33 -14.51 -15.76 29.19
CA GLY A 33 -14.42 -16.33 27.85
C GLY A 33 -14.28 -15.28 26.74
N ASP A 34 -14.15 -13.99 27.09
CA ASP A 34 -13.97 -12.91 26.12
C ASP A 34 -12.50 -12.79 25.71
N LEU A 35 -12.19 -13.35 24.55
CA LEU A 35 -10.86 -13.30 23.93
C LEU A 35 -10.71 -12.15 22.94
N SER A 36 -11.50 -11.08 23.08
CA SER A 36 -11.42 -9.91 22.21
C SER A 36 -10.09 -9.16 22.41
N LEU A 37 -9.46 -8.79 21.30
CA LEU A 37 -8.28 -7.94 21.28
C LEU A 37 -8.68 -6.51 20.90
N THR A 38 -8.32 -5.55 21.75
CA THR A 38 -8.43 -4.14 21.44
C THR A 38 -7.11 -3.62 20.90
N LEU A 39 -7.10 -3.10 19.67
CA LEU A 39 -5.99 -2.33 19.12
C LEU A 39 -6.23 -0.83 19.38
N LYS A 40 -5.39 -0.23 20.22
CA LYS A 40 -5.33 1.20 20.46
C LYS A 40 -4.73 1.90 19.26
N HIS A 41 -5.36 3.00 18.89
CA HIS A 41 -4.95 3.87 17.79
C HIS A 41 -4.76 3.09 16.47
N PRO A 42 -5.82 2.45 15.94
CA PRO A 42 -5.75 1.81 14.64
C PRO A 42 -5.37 2.83 13.57
N THR A 43 -4.47 2.42 12.71
CA THR A 43 -4.08 3.13 11.50
C THR A 43 -4.64 2.39 10.29
N ASP A 44 -4.70 3.09 9.17
CA ASP A 44 -5.08 2.50 7.88
C ASP A 44 -4.23 1.25 7.54
N CYS A 45 -2.99 1.18 8.05
CA CYS A 45 -2.03 0.10 7.79
C CYS A 45 -2.15 -1.09 8.74
N ASP A 46 -2.99 -1.04 9.78
CA ASP A 46 -3.19 -2.20 10.67
C ASP A 46 -4.22 -3.19 10.10
N GLY A 47 -4.76 -2.94 8.91
CA GLY A 47 -5.58 -3.91 8.21
C GLY A 47 -4.75 -5.04 7.59
N GLY A 48 -5.34 -6.22 7.53
CA GLY A 48 -4.67 -7.44 7.13
C GLY A 48 -5.42 -8.68 7.62
N ALA A 49 -4.83 -9.85 7.36
CA ALA A 49 -5.32 -11.11 7.90
C ALA A 49 -4.69 -11.35 9.28
N PHE A 50 -5.55 -11.57 10.27
CA PHE A 50 -5.19 -11.89 11.63
C PHE A 50 -5.76 -13.26 11.98
N ILE A 51 -5.08 -14.00 12.84
CA ILE A 51 -5.58 -15.26 13.37
C ILE A 51 -5.47 -15.19 14.89
N CYS A 52 -6.59 -15.42 15.58
CA CYS A 52 -6.59 -15.65 17.02
C CYS A 52 -6.46 -17.16 17.24
N GLU A 53 -5.39 -17.58 17.92
CA GLU A 53 -5.13 -18.97 18.28
C GLU A 53 -5.18 -19.17 19.78
N VAL A 54 -5.90 -20.20 20.22
CA VAL A 54 -5.98 -20.63 21.62
C VAL A 54 -5.31 -21.98 21.71
N TRP A 55 -4.29 -22.08 22.55
CA TRP A 55 -3.50 -23.29 22.73
C TRP A 55 -3.91 -24.01 24.02
N ARG A 56 -3.95 -25.35 23.98
CA ARG A 56 -4.20 -26.20 25.15
C ARG A 56 -3.31 -27.44 25.05
N ASN A 57 -2.51 -27.70 26.08
CA ASN A 57 -1.61 -28.86 26.17
C ASN A 57 -0.62 -29.01 24.98
N GLY A 58 -0.24 -27.89 24.35
CA GLY A 58 0.67 -27.89 23.20
C GLY A 58 -0.01 -27.90 21.82
N ASP A 59 -1.32 -28.13 21.77
CA ASP A 59 -2.09 -28.13 20.52
C ASP A 59 -2.98 -26.90 20.37
N ILE A 60 -3.24 -26.49 19.13
CA ILE A 60 -4.21 -25.43 18.82
C ILE A 60 -5.62 -25.97 19.10
N PHE A 61 -6.21 -25.51 20.19
CA PHE A 61 -7.57 -25.86 20.60
C PHE A 61 -8.62 -25.12 19.78
N ARG A 62 -8.35 -23.86 19.41
CA ARG A 62 -9.26 -23.05 18.59
C ARG A 62 -8.48 -22.03 17.77
N ALA A 63 -8.86 -21.86 16.52
CA ALA A 63 -8.37 -20.78 15.67
C ALA A 63 -9.56 -20.01 15.09
N LYS A 64 -9.45 -18.69 15.02
CA LYS A 64 -10.42 -17.84 14.31
C LYS A 64 -9.69 -16.86 13.42
N PRO A 65 -9.81 -16.98 12.08
CA PRO A 65 -9.31 -15.97 11.17
C PRO A 65 -10.20 -14.72 11.25
N LEU A 66 -9.56 -13.56 11.15
CA LEU A 66 -10.18 -12.24 11.10
C LEU A 66 -9.50 -11.46 9.98
N LEU A 67 -10.30 -10.97 9.02
CA LEU A 67 -9.80 -10.07 7.98
C LEU A 67 -10.22 -8.65 8.33
N LEU A 68 -9.25 -7.83 8.74
CA LEU A 68 -9.44 -6.38 8.81
C LEU A 68 -9.15 -5.84 7.41
N LYS A 69 -10.14 -5.24 6.74
CA LYS A 69 -9.93 -4.67 5.40
C LYS A 69 -8.75 -3.68 5.46
N PRO A 70 -7.64 -3.95 4.77
CA PRO A 70 -6.55 -2.99 4.69
C PRO A 70 -7.07 -1.73 4.01
N LYS A 71 -6.77 -0.56 4.58
CA LYS A 71 -6.58 0.62 3.76
C LYS A 71 -5.10 0.61 3.41
N VAL A 72 -4.80 0.04 2.25
CA VAL A 72 -3.44 -0.15 1.77
C VAL A 72 -2.66 1.17 1.90
N CYS A 73 -1.61 1.18 2.73
CA CYS A 73 -0.68 2.31 2.87
C CYS A 73 0.42 2.23 1.80
N GLN A 74 0.01 2.05 0.55
CA GLN A 74 0.87 2.09 -0.61
C GLN A 74 0.69 3.43 -1.30
N VAL A 75 1.81 4.03 -1.67
CA VAL A 75 1.84 5.21 -2.50
C VAL A 75 2.49 4.80 -3.80
N GLU A 76 1.73 4.86 -4.88
CA GLU A 76 2.23 4.61 -6.22
C GLU A 76 2.36 5.94 -6.96
N VAL A 77 3.51 6.18 -7.58
CA VAL A 77 3.77 7.36 -8.41
C VAL A 77 4.52 6.95 -9.66
N GLU A 78 4.38 7.75 -10.70
CA GLU A 78 5.21 7.62 -11.90
C GLU A 78 6.56 8.31 -11.65
N GLU A 79 7.62 7.76 -12.23
CA GLU A 79 8.92 8.40 -12.21
C GLU A 79 8.87 9.78 -12.89
N GLY A 80 9.59 10.76 -12.33
CA GLY A 80 9.62 12.13 -12.87
C GLY A 80 8.61 13.10 -12.26
N VAL A 81 7.76 12.66 -11.31
CA VAL A 81 7.00 13.60 -10.47
C VAL A 81 7.92 14.47 -9.62
N GLU A 82 7.54 15.72 -9.39
CA GLU A 82 8.37 16.65 -8.60
C GLU A 82 8.50 16.19 -7.14
N SER A 83 7.41 15.68 -6.56
CA SER A 83 7.43 15.14 -5.20
C SER A 83 6.26 14.19 -4.94
N VAL A 84 6.42 13.37 -3.89
CA VAL A 84 5.41 12.45 -3.37
C VAL A 84 5.29 12.61 -1.86
N GLN A 85 4.09 12.48 -1.32
CA GLN A 85 3.88 12.44 0.13
C GLN A 85 3.69 11.00 0.62
N LEU A 86 4.46 10.62 1.64
CA LEU A 86 4.24 9.43 2.45
C LEU A 86 3.31 9.81 3.61
N PRO A 87 2.02 9.44 3.57
CA PRO A 87 1.02 10.04 4.44
C PRO A 87 1.10 9.47 5.87
N PHE A 88 1.11 10.34 6.87
CA PHE A 88 0.89 9.95 8.26
C PHE A 88 0.18 11.06 9.04
N LYS A 89 -1.14 10.97 9.12
CA LYS A 89 -1.96 11.84 9.97
C LYS A 89 -2.40 11.10 11.23
N THR A 90 -2.34 11.78 12.36
CA THR A 90 -2.82 11.30 13.66
C THR A 90 -3.78 12.32 14.27
N THR A 91 -4.80 11.84 14.97
CA THR A 91 -5.73 12.68 15.73
C THR A 91 -5.35 12.75 17.22
N GLN A 92 -4.22 12.17 17.60
CA GLN A 92 -3.74 12.18 18.97
C GLN A 92 -2.97 13.45 19.28
N ASN A 93 -3.16 13.95 20.49
CA ASN A 93 -2.31 15.00 21.05
C ASN A 93 -0.94 14.41 21.34
N LEU A 94 0.06 14.84 20.57
CA LEU A 94 1.45 14.44 20.78
C LEU A 94 2.11 15.38 21.78
N PRO A 95 3.03 14.88 22.63
CA PRO A 95 3.87 15.75 23.45
C PRO A 95 4.63 16.76 22.59
N GLU A 96 4.76 18.00 23.07
CA GLU A 96 5.48 19.06 22.34
C GLU A 96 6.97 18.74 22.13
N ASP A 97 7.54 17.90 23.00
CA ASP A 97 8.93 17.44 22.98
C ASP A 97 9.11 16.08 22.28
N ALA A 98 8.07 15.57 21.60
CA ALA A 98 8.15 14.32 20.86
C ALA A 98 9.08 14.42 19.65
N THR A 99 9.84 13.36 19.39
CA THR A 99 10.73 13.28 18.22
C THR A 99 10.11 12.43 17.13
N VAL A 100 10.04 12.95 15.90
CA VAL A 100 9.51 12.21 14.74
C VAL A 100 10.65 11.85 13.80
N VAL A 101 10.77 10.56 13.50
CA VAL A 101 11.85 10.03 12.66
C VAL A 101 11.26 9.16 11.56
N TRP A 102 11.58 9.51 10.32
CA TRP A 102 11.40 8.62 9.17
C TRP A 102 12.68 7.86 8.89
N LYS A 103 12.55 6.55 8.68
CA LYS A 103 13.62 5.65 8.27
C LYS A 103 13.23 4.88 7.01
N ASP A 104 14.21 4.52 6.20
CA ASP A 104 14.02 3.58 5.11
C ASP A 104 14.00 2.12 5.59
N GLN A 105 13.95 1.17 4.64
CA GLN A 105 13.91 -0.26 4.92
C GLN A 105 15.20 -0.81 5.57
N ILE A 106 16.34 -0.12 5.39
CA ILE A 106 17.64 -0.49 5.98
C ILE A 106 17.91 0.27 7.28
N ASN A 107 16.90 0.94 7.85
CA ASN A 107 16.94 1.73 9.08
C ASN A 107 17.81 2.98 9.03
N ASN A 108 18.20 3.45 7.85
CA ASN A 108 18.84 4.75 7.71
C ASN A 108 17.80 5.85 7.82
N LYS A 109 18.18 6.98 8.42
CA LYS A 109 17.34 8.18 8.40
C LYS A 109 17.16 8.61 6.94
N VAL A 110 15.90 8.80 6.52
CA VAL A 110 15.59 9.10 5.11
C VAL A 110 16.35 10.34 4.66
N HIS A 111 16.89 10.30 3.43
CA HIS A 111 17.70 11.33 2.78
C HIS A 111 17.25 12.75 3.13
N VAL A 112 18.01 13.42 4.01
CA VAL A 112 17.65 14.72 4.58
C VAL A 112 17.53 15.79 3.50
N ASP A 113 18.34 15.70 2.44
CA ASP A 113 18.40 16.74 1.40
C ASP A 113 17.21 16.71 0.43
N ARG A 114 16.60 15.53 0.25
CA ARG A 114 15.46 15.33 -0.65
C ARG A 114 14.12 15.30 0.07
N THR A 115 14.11 15.49 1.39
CA THR A 115 12.89 15.36 2.19
C THR A 115 12.48 16.63 2.90
N LYS A 116 11.18 16.79 3.09
CA LYS A 116 10.58 17.88 3.86
C LYS A 116 9.39 17.36 4.66
N MET A 117 9.27 17.80 5.91
CA MET A 117 8.08 17.61 6.73
C MET A 117 7.45 18.97 7.05
N ASN A 118 6.21 18.96 7.54
CA ASN A 118 5.57 20.14 8.10
C ASN A 118 6.36 20.64 9.33
N GLU A 119 6.54 21.95 9.49
CA GLU A 119 7.24 22.52 10.65
C GLU A 119 6.41 22.37 11.94
N ASP A 120 5.10 22.54 11.84
CA ASP A 120 4.15 22.41 12.97
C ASP A 120 3.56 20.99 13.08
N LEU A 121 4.29 19.97 12.63
CA LEU A 121 3.81 18.58 12.51
C LEU A 121 3.18 18.02 13.79
N LEU A 122 3.68 18.39 14.97
CA LEU A 122 3.15 17.94 16.27
C LEU A 122 1.83 18.63 16.64
N LYS A 123 1.67 19.91 16.26
CA LYS A 123 0.43 20.67 16.50
C LYS A 123 -0.67 20.26 15.54
N THR A 124 -0.33 20.03 14.27
CA THR A 124 -1.31 19.65 13.24
C THR A 124 -1.63 18.15 13.27
N GLY A 125 -0.77 17.34 13.88
CA GLY A 125 -0.84 15.88 13.80
C GLY A 125 -0.54 15.34 12.40
N ASP A 126 0.06 16.17 11.52
CA ASP A 126 0.43 15.76 10.15
C ASP A 126 1.93 15.49 10.08
N LEU A 127 2.27 14.22 10.25
CA LEU A 127 3.63 13.69 10.31
C LEU A 127 4.12 13.20 8.94
N SER A 128 3.42 13.59 7.87
CA SER A 128 3.70 13.12 6.51
C SER A 128 5.08 13.60 6.02
N LEU A 129 5.79 12.71 5.33
CA LEU A 129 7.08 13.01 4.71
C LEU A 129 6.85 13.35 3.23
N THR A 130 7.35 14.50 2.78
CA THR A 130 7.44 14.80 1.35
C THR A 130 8.82 14.37 0.85
N LEU A 131 8.87 13.49 -0.15
CA LEU A 131 10.08 13.08 -0.86
C LEU A 131 10.08 13.74 -2.25
N LYS A 132 11.18 14.43 -2.59
CA LYS A 132 11.34 15.11 -3.88
C LYS A 132 12.03 14.23 -4.90
N TYR A 133 11.55 14.32 -6.14
CA TYR A 133 12.09 13.62 -7.31
C TYR A 133 12.28 12.12 -7.04
N PRO A 134 11.21 11.38 -6.70
CA PRO A 134 11.32 9.96 -6.43
C PRO A 134 11.72 9.19 -7.69
N THR A 135 12.63 8.24 -7.54
CA THR A 135 13.10 7.32 -8.58
C THR A 135 12.81 5.88 -8.16
N ASP A 136 12.95 4.92 -9.08
CA ASP A 136 12.85 3.49 -8.78
C ASP A 136 13.75 3.02 -7.61
N TRP A 137 14.90 3.66 -7.40
CA TRP A 137 15.78 3.43 -6.24
C TRP A 137 15.12 3.71 -4.88
N ASP A 138 14.09 4.55 -4.84
CA ASP A 138 13.36 4.89 -3.61
C ASP A 138 12.24 3.89 -3.29
N ASN A 139 12.10 2.80 -4.06
CA ASN A 139 11.06 1.76 -3.92
C ASN A 139 11.22 0.93 -2.66
N TRP A 140 10.96 1.54 -1.51
CA TRP A 140 11.17 0.97 -0.19
C TRP A 140 9.94 1.04 0.69
N THR A 141 10.01 0.30 1.79
CA THR A 141 9.12 0.50 2.92
C THR A 141 9.74 1.52 3.86
N TYR A 142 9.08 2.67 3.96
CA TYR A 142 9.46 3.76 4.86
C TYR A 142 8.72 3.61 6.18
N THR A 143 9.44 3.83 7.27
CA THR A 143 8.91 3.71 8.63
C THR A 143 9.01 5.06 9.33
N CYS A 144 7.86 5.64 9.68
CA CYS A 144 7.78 6.75 10.61
C CYS A 144 7.66 6.22 12.04
N THR A 145 8.46 6.76 12.96
CA THR A 145 8.35 6.47 14.39
C THR A 145 8.33 7.79 15.15
N VAL A 146 7.37 7.92 16.06
CA VAL A 146 7.25 9.03 17.01
C VAL A 146 7.73 8.52 18.36
N TYR A 147 8.69 9.22 18.94
CA TYR A 147 9.28 8.89 20.24
C TYR A 147 8.88 9.93 21.28
N SER A 148 8.66 9.49 22.51
CA SER A 148 8.61 10.39 23.66
C SER A 148 10.00 10.94 23.96
N ARG A 149 10.08 11.96 24.82
CA ARG A 149 11.36 12.47 25.34
C ARG A 149 12.22 11.39 26.01
N GLU A 150 11.60 10.39 26.61
CA GLU A 150 12.28 9.26 27.26
C GLU A 150 12.73 8.17 26.26
N GLY A 151 12.40 8.32 24.97
CA GLY A 151 12.74 7.36 23.93
C GLY A 151 11.73 6.22 23.75
N ASN A 152 10.57 6.28 24.41
CA ASN A 152 9.50 5.31 24.23
C ASN A 152 8.81 5.54 22.89
N ILE A 153 8.46 4.46 22.18
CA ILE A 153 7.71 4.58 20.92
C ILE A 153 6.26 4.94 21.24
N LEU A 154 5.83 6.12 20.80
CA LEU A 154 4.46 6.59 20.94
C LEU A 154 3.61 6.14 19.76
N LEU A 155 4.11 6.30 18.54
CA LEU A 155 3.44 5.90 17.32
C LEU A 155 4.44 5.34 16.31
N LYS A 156 3.98 4.42 15.47
CA LYS A 156 4.78 3.87 14.38
C LYS A 156 3.89 3.58 13.17
N LYS A 157 4.31 4.00 11.99
CA LYS A 157 3.60 3.76 10.73
C LYS A 157 4.59 3.32 9.65
N GLN A 158 4.19 2.36 8.84
CA GLN A 158 4.93 1.95 7.65
C GLN A 158 4.16 2.35 6.39
N VAL A 159 4.88 2.86 5.39
CA VAL A 159 4.35 3.27 4.10
C VAL A 159 5.23 2.68 3.02
N GLN A 160 4.66 1.94 2.10
CA GLN A 160 5.38 1.39 0.95
C GLN A 160 5.28 2.36 -0.21
N LEU A 161 6.41 2.75 -0.78
CA LEU A 161 6.48 3.56 -2.00
C LEU A 161 6.77 2.64 -3.19
N THR A 162 6.07 2.89 -4.30
CA THR A 162 6.36 2.25 -5.58
C THR A 162 6.36 3.33 -6.66
N VAL A 163 7.55 3.61 -7.17
CA VAL A 163 7.80 4.46 -8.32
C VAL A 163 7.83 3.55 -9.54
N ARG A 164 6.92 3.79 -10.48
CA ARG A 164 6.85 3.06 -11.74
C ARG A 164 7.67 3.80 -12.80
N ASP A 165 8.60 3.10 -13.42
CA ASP A 165 9.34 3.62 -14.57
C ASP A 165 8.40 3.79 -15.76
N ILE A 166 8.34 5.01 -16.28
CA ILE A 166 7.53 5.36 -17.45
C ILE A 166 8.02 4.60 -18.69
N VAL A 167 9.32 4.33 -18.80
CA VAL A 167 9.92 3.61 -19.93
C VAL A 167 9.45 2.15 -19.94
N GLU A 168 9.41 1.50 -18.78
CA GLU A 168 8.91 0.13 -18.65
C GLU A 168 7.41 0.04 -19.00
N LEU A 169 6.59 0.98 -18.50
CA LEU A 169 5.17 1.09 -18.86
C LEU A 169 4.97 1.31 -20.38
N ALA A 170 5.77 2.19 -20.99
CA ALA A 170 5.70 2.45 -22.43
C ALA A 170 6.11 1.21 -23.25
N LEU A 171 7.13 0.47 -22.84
CA LEU A 171 7.55 -0.78 -23.49
C LEU A 171 6.49 -1.88 -23.37
N LEU A 172 5.80 -2.00 -22.24
CA LEU A 172 4.69 -2.94 -22.06
C LEU A 172 3.49 -2.59 -22.96
N ILE A 173 3.17 -1.30 -23.09
CA ILE A 173 2.10 -0.84 -23.97
C ILE A 173 2.49 -1.06 -25.44
N LEU A 174 3.72 -0.70 -25.82
CA LEU A 174 4.23 -0.89 -27.17
C LEU A 174 4.33 -2.38 -27.54
N SER A 175 4.81 -3.24 -26.65
CA SER A 175 4.86 -4.69 -26.90
C SER A 175 3.46 -5.29 -27.03
N SER A 176 2.51 -4.89 -26.17
CA SER A 176 1.10 -5.33 -26.28
C SER A 176 0.46 -4.86 -27.58
N PHE A 177 0.75 -3.62 -28.00
CA PHE A 177 0.27 -3.05 -29.27
C PHE A 177 0.91 -3.73 -30.48
N LEU A 178 2.22 -3.98 -30.47
CA LEU A 178 2.92 -4.74 -31.51
C LEU A 178 2.35 -6.15 -31.62
N HIS A 179 2.13 -6.84 -30.50
CA HIS A 179 1.54 -8.17 -30.48
C HIS A 179 0.08 -8.18 -30.98
N TYR A 180 -0.67 -7.11 -30.72
CA TYR A 180 -2.01 -6.92 -31.30
C TYR A 180 -1.94 -6.71 -32.83
N LEU A 181 -1.00 -5.90 -33.33
CA LEU A 181 -0.77 -5.71 -34.75
C LEU A 181 -0.31 -6.99 -35.45
N GLU A 182 0.58 -7.78 -34.85
CA GLU A 182 0.99 -9.09 -35.35
C GLU A 182 -0.20 -10.04 -35.49
N LYS A 183 -1.14 -10.03 -34.53
CA LYS A 183 -2.39 -10.81 -34.63
C LYS A 183 -3.30 -10.34 -35.75
N LEU A 184 -3.40 -9.02 -36.00
CA LEU A 184 -4.16 -8.50 -37.13
C LEU A 184 -3.54 -8.88 -38.49
N GLN A 185 -2.22 -8.96 -38.56
CA GLN A 185 -1.51 -9.38 -39.78
C GLN A 185 -1.58 -10.90 -40.02
N GLN A 186 -1.87 -11.69 -38.99
CA GLN A 186 -2.02 -13.15 -39.06
C GLN A 186 -3.48 -13.61 -39.28
N ASP A 187 -4.47 -12.71 -39.29
CA ASP A 187 -5.86 -13.07 -39.58
C ASP A 187 -6.03 -13.43 -41.08
N PRO A 188 -6.31 -14.70 -41.44
CA PRO A 188 -6.36 -15.13 -42.83
C PRO A 188 -7.62 -14.68 -43.59
N HIS A 189 -8.59 -14.03 -42.94
CA HIS A 189 -9.87 -13.68 -43.56
C HIS A 189 -9.84 -12.50 -44.53
N GLN A 190 -8.68 -11.91 -44.79
CA GLN A 190 -8.54 -10.80 -45.75
C GLN A 190 -7.57 -11.11 -46.89
N LYS A 191 -7.69 -12.28 -47.53
CA LYS A 191 -6.99 -12.55 -48.81
C LYS A 191 -7.88 -13.02 -49.98
N ASP A 192 -9.15 -13.33 -49.76
CA ASP A 192 -10.06 -13.76 -50.83
C ASP A 192 -11.24 -12.81 -50.96
N GLY A 193 -11.03 -11.72 -51.71
CA GLY A 193 -12.08 -10.76 -52.06
C GLY A 193 -11.87 -10.25 -53.48
N GLY A 194 -12.02 -11.15 -54.46
CA GLY A 194 -11.97 -10.82 -55.87
C GLY A 194 -13.05 -9.80 -56.24
N TRP A 195 -12.64 -8.65 -56.80
CA TRP A 195 -13.56 -7.68 -57.37
C TRP A 195 -14.05 -8.19 -58.73
N ILE A 196 -15.29 -8.66 -58.80
CA ILE A 196 -16.00 -8.91 -60.06
C ILE A 196 -16.70 -7.61 -60.46
N PHE A 197 -16.25 -7.00 -61.56
CA PHE A 197 -16.97 -5.88 -62.20
C PHE A 197 -18.07 -6.44 -63.12
N GLU A 198 -19.34 -6.20 -62.79
CA GLU A 198 -20.47 -6.37 -63.73
C GLU A 198 -20.76 -5.03 -64.42
N GLU A 199 -20.51 -4.98 -65.72
CA GLU A 199 -20.82 -3.85 -66.59
C GLU A 199 -22.31 -3.91 -66.98
N ARG A 200 -23.15 -3.06 -66.38
CA ARG A 200 -24.56 -2.95 -66.75
C ARG A 200 -24.73 -1.92 -67.87
N GLN A 201 -24.92 -2.40 -69.09
CA GLN A 201 -25.42 -1.58 -70.20
C GLN A 201 -26.81 -1.01 -69.88
N ARG A 202 -27.03 0.27 -70.21
CA ARG A 202 -28.36 0.81 -70.45
C ARG A 202 -28.30 1.83 -71.61
N THR A 203 -28.66 1.36 -72.80
CA THR A 203 -29.31 2.09 -73.89
C THR A 203 -30.67 2.62 -73.42
N ASP A 204 -31.33 3.66 -73.93
CA ASP A 204 -31.10 4.61 -75.02
C ASP A 204 -32.13 5.77 -74.90
N THR A 205 -31.90 6.85 -75.66
CA THR A 205 -32.89 7.82 -76.25
C THR A 205 -33.61 8.83 -75.34
N ALA A 206 -33.89 10.09 -75.72
CA ALA A 206 -33.65 10.89 -76.94
C ALA A 206 -33.94 12.38 -76.62
N ALA A 207 -33.40 13.33 -77.40
CA ALA A 207 -34.20 14.29 -78.18
C ALA A 207 -33.32 15.28 -78.97
N SER A 208 -33.82 15.60 -80.16
CA SER A 208 -33.28 16.35 -81.29
C SER A 208 -33.07 17.86 -81.08
N ALA A 209 -32.15 18.42 -81.88
CA ALA A 209 -32.38 19.63 -82.68
C ALA A 209 -31.82 19.41 -84.09
#